data_AF-A0A6C0KV52-F1
#
_entry.id   AF-A0A6C0KV52-F1
#
_cell.length_a   1.000
_cell.length_b   1.000
_cell.length_c   1.000
_cell.angle_alpha   90.00
_cell.angle_beta   90.00
_cell.angle_gamma   90.00
#
_symmetry.space_group_name_H-M   'P 1'
#
loop_
_entity.id
_entity.type
_entity.pdbx_description
1 polymer ?
#
loop_
_entity_poly.entity_id
_entity_poly.type
_entity_poly.pdbx_seq_one_letter_code
_entity_poly.pdbx_strand_id
1 'polypeptide(L)'
;MSSPGLVDAVRNWVHFDNVCTMLGRQVTTARNMRNTFEERVLAQLGGTKRLRIQGAILEPATRKNSVVLNWSVLEESLHKYYSQQKKTDETDAILKFMREHRETKTVTYLKKTPTEEASATAVIAEK
;
A
#
# COMPACT_ATOMS: atom_id res chain seq x y z
N MET A 1 11.68 -32.10 -22.42
CA MET A 1 11.87 -32.52 -21.01
C MET A 1 12.23 -31.28 -20.21
N SER A 2 11.45 -30.91 -19.19
CA SER A 2 11.75 -29.75 -18.36
C SER A 2 13.06 -29.97 -17.59
N SER A 3 13.97 -29.00 -17.62
CA SER A 3 15.21 -29.07 -16.84
C SER A 3 14.87 -29.27 -15.36
N PRO A 4 15.49 -30.23 -14.65
CA PRO A 4 15.24 -30.46 -13.22
C PRO A 4 15.33 -29.19 -12.37
N GLY A 5 16.30 -28.31 -12.68
CA GLY A 5 16.46 -27.03 -11.98
C GLY A 5 15.32 -26.03 -12.21
N LEU A 6 14.62 -26.10 -13.34
CA LEU A 6 13.45 -25.25 -13.60
C LEU A 6 12.27 -25.68 -12.73
N VAL A 7 12.04 -26.99 -12.59
CA VAL A 7 10.95 -27.53 -11.79
C VAL A 7 11.11 -27.14 -10.32
N ASP A 8 12.32 -27.25 -9.78
CA ASP A 8 12.60 -26.86 -8.40
C ASP A 8 12.51 -25.35 -8.19
N ALA A 9 12.98 -24.54 -9.14
CA ALA A 9 12.82 -23.09 -9.09
C ALA A 9 11.34 -22.68 -9.07
N VAL A 10 10.49 -23.30 -9.89
CA VAL A 10 9.04 -23.03 -9.91
C VAL A 10 8.39 -23.44 -8.59
N ARG A 11 8.72 -24.61 -8.03
CA ARG A 11 8.18 -25.05 -6.73
C ARG A 11 8.54 -24.09 -5.61
N ASN A 12 9.82 -23.71 -5.53
CA ASN A 12 10.30 -22.77 -4.52
C ASN A 12 9.63 -21.40 -4.69
N TRP A 13 9.50 -20.91 -5.93
CA TRP A 13 8.82 -19.66 -6.20
C TRP A 13 7.37 -19.66 -5.71
N VAL A 14 6.59 -20.70 -6.05
CA VAL A 14 5.19 -20.83 -5.61
C VAL A 14 5.09 -20.96 -4.08
N HIS A 15 6.00 -21.71 -3.45
CA HIS A 15 6.04 -21.85 -2.00
C HIS A 15 6.23 -20.48 -1.33
N PHE A 16 7.25 -19.72 -1.73
CA PHE A 16 7.54 -18.42 -1.13
C PHE A 16 6.48 -17.36 -1.46
N ASP A 17 5.86 -17.40 -2.64
CA ASP A 17 4.71 -16.55 -2.99
C ASP A 17 3.52 -16.78 -2.03
N ASN A 18 3.23 -18.04 -1.69
CA ASN A 18 2.21 -18.38 -0.69
C ASN A 18 2.58 -17.86 0.70
N VAL A 19 3.85 -18.00 1.11
CA VAL A 19 4.36 -17.49 2.38
C VAL A 19 4.23 -15.96 2.45
N CYS A 20 4.65 -15.25 1.41
CA CYS A 20 4.50 -13.79 1.30
C CYS A 20 3.04 -13.37 1.41
N THR A 21 2.13 -14.07 0.72
CA THR A 21 0.69 -13.80 0.79
C THR A 21 0.14 -14.00 2.20
N MET A 22 0.50 -15.10 2.85
CA MET A 22 0.07 -15.41 4.22
C MET A 22 0.57 -14.37 5.22
N LEU A 23 1.87 -14.05 5.18
CA LEU A 23 2.47 -13.04 6.05
C LEU A 23 1.87 -11.66 5.81
N GLY A 24 1.58 -11.31 4.55
CA GLY A 24 0.89 -10.06 4.20
C GLY A 24 -0.47 -9.95 4.88
N ARG A 25 -1.27 -11.04 4.90
CA ARG A 25 -2.53 -11.10 5.63
C ARG A 25 -2.32 -10.94 7.14
N GLN A 26 -1.39 -11.70 7.72
CA GLN A 26 -1.09 -11.62 9.17
C GLN A 26 -0.66 -10.21 9.60
N VAL A 27 0.21 -9.56 8.82
CA VAL A 27 0.65 -8.19 9.08
C VAL A 27 -0.54 -7.22 9.00
N THR A 28 -1.43 -7.40 8.03
CA THR A 28 -2.63 -6.57 7.88
C THR A 28 -3.57 -6.74 9.08
N THR A 29 -3.85 -7.98 9.47
CA THR A 29 -4.66 -8.29 10.66
C THR A 29 -4.04 -7.72 11.93
N ALA A 30 -2.74 -7.90 12.14
CA ALA A 30 -2.05 -7.38 13.31
C ALA A 30 -2.07 -5.85 13.37
N ARG A 31 -1.89 -5.16 12.23
CA ARG A 31 -1.99 -3.70 12.14
C ARG A 31 -3.40 -3.21 12.44
N ASN A 32 -4.42 -3.84 11.87
CA ASN A 32 -5.81 -3.49 12.13
C ASN A 32 -6.14 -3.63 13.61
N MET A 33 -5.77 -4.77 14.21
CA MET A 33 -6.00 -5.02 15.63
C MET A 33 -5.26 -4.02 16.51
N ARG A 34 -3.99 -3.71 16.19
CA ARG A 34 -3.22 -2.67 16.88
C ARG A 34 -3.92 -1.32 16.81
N ASN A 35 -4.39 -0.90 15.63
CA ASN A 35 -5.09 0.37 15.46
C ASN A 35 -6.40 0.41 16.26
N THR A 36 -7.17 -0.68 16.30
CA THR A 36 -8.36 -0.78 17.15
C THR A 36 -8.03 -0.62 18.63
N PHE A 37 -6.92 -1.20 19.11
CA PHE A 37 -6.47 -0.99 20.48
C PHE A 37 -5.94 0.43 20.71
N GLU A 38 -5.26 1.02 19.72
CA GLU A 38 -4.78 2.41 19.78
C GLU A 38 -5.94 3.39 19.92
N GLU A 39 -7.00 3.25 19.13
CA GLU A 39 -8.22 4.06 19.25
C GLU A 39 -8.87 3.93 20.63
N ARG A 40 -8.98 2.70 21.15
CA ARG A 40 -9.53 2.43 22.50
C ARG A 40 -8.66 3.07 23.57
N VAL A 41 -7.34 2.96 23.45
CA VAL A 41 -6.39 3.58 24.38
C VAL A 41 -6.54 5.09 24.33
N LEU A 42 -6.50 5.72 23.15
CA LEU A 42 -6.64 7.17 23.01
C LEU A 42 -7.98 7.69 23.56
N ALA A 43 -9.08 6.97 23.32
CA ALA A 43 -10.40 7.33 23.86
C ALA A 43 -10.45 7.29 25.40
N GLN A 44 -9.78 6.32 26.02
CA GLN A 44 -9.73 6.16 27.47
C GLN A 44 -8.66 7.03 28.15
N LEU A 45 -7.63 7.45 27.40
CA LEU A 45 -6.47 8.14 27.95
C LEU A 45 -6.78 9.57 28.42
N GLY A 46 -7.82 10.21 27.86
CA GLY A 46 -8.38 11.48 28.29
C GLY A 46 -7.37 12.64 28.27
N GLY A 47 -6.61 12.81 29.37
CA GLY A 47 -5.55 13.80 29.55
C GLY A 47 -4.25 13.25 30.18
N THR A 48 -4.13 11.92 30.33
CA THR A 48 -2.95 11.28 30.90
C THR A 48 -1.81 11.30 29.88
N LYS A 49 -0.64 11.82 30.25
CA LYS A 49 0.46 11.99 29.27
C LYS A 49 1.16 10.71 28.88
N ARG A 50 1.19 9.68 29.75
CA ARG A 50 1.99 8.46 29.55
C ARG A 50 1.35 7.22 30.18
N LEU A 51 1.35 6.11 29.46
CA LEU A 51 1.04 4.77 29.94
C LEU A 51 2.32 3.92 29.96
N ARG A 52 2.47 3.05 30.97
CA ARG A 52 3.60 2.11 31.05
C ARG A 52 3.09 0.70 31.27
N ILE A 53 3.56 -0.22 30.45
CA ILE A 53 3.36 -1.66 30.60
C ILE A 53 4.73 -2.35 30.56
N GLN A 54 4.82 -3.62 30.98
CA GLN A 54 6.09 -4.36 30.96
C GLN A 54 6.71 -4.32 29.54
N GLY A 55 7.84 -3.63 29.41
CA GLY A 55 8.58 -3.48 28.15
C GLY A 55 8.23 -2.27 27.28
N ALA A 56 7.25 -1.43 27.62
CA ALA A 56 6.90 -0.26 26.79
C ALA A 56 6.34 0.94 27.59
N ILE A 57 6.61 2.14 27.07
CA ILE A 57 5.99 3.40 27.48
C ILE A 57 5.28 3.98 26.26
N LEU A 58 4.01 4.34 26.41
CA LEU A 58 3.18 4.96 25.37
C LEU A 58 2.84 6.39 25.76
N GLU A 59 2.97 7.32 24.83
CA GLU A 59 2.56 8.72 25.01
C GLU A 59 1.84 9.20 23.74
N PRO A 60 0.80 10.05 23.86
CA PRO A 60 0.16 10.65 22.69
C PRO A 60 1.19 11.45 21.90
N ALA A 61 1.36 11.10 20.63
CA ALA A 61 2.27 11.80 19.73
C ALA A 61 1.50 12.23 18.48
N THR A 62 1.68 13.48 18.07
CA THR A 62 1.15 13.97 16.79
C THR A 62 2.21 13.76 15.72
N ARG A 63 1.87 12.99 14.68
CA ARG A 63 2.69 12.90 13.47
C ARG A 63 2.06 13.75 12.38
N LYS A 64 2.86 14.65 11.79
CA LYS A 64 2.51 15.29 10.51
C LYS A 64 2.88 14.31 9.40
N ASN A 65 1.88 13.82 8.68
CA ASN A 65 2.11 13.04 7.47
C ASN A 65 2.11 14.01 6.29
N SER A 66 3.20 14.04 5.52
CA SER A 66 3.20 14.71 4.23
C SER A 66 2.22 13.99 3.31
N VAL A 67 1.35 14.74 2.64
CA VAL A 67 0.48 14.19 1.60
C VAL A 67 1.37 13.58 0.51
N VAL A 68 1.05 12.35 0.10
CA VAL A 68 1.76 11.68 -1.00
C VAL A 68 1.57 12.52 -2.26
N LEU A 69 2.68 12.89 -2.91
CA LEU A 69 2.63 13.65 -4.15
C LEU A 69 2.06 12.76 -5.27
N ASN A 70 0.78 12.95 -5.55
CA ASN A 70 0.09 12.35 -6.69
C ASN A 70 -0.21 13.43 -7.73
N TRP A 71 -0.67 13.03 -8.92
CA TRP A 71 -0.94 13.96 -10.02
C TRP A 71 -1.97 15.03 -9.67
N SER A 72 -3.04 14.67 -8.94
CA SER A 72 -4.06 15.62 -8.50
C SER A 72 -3.51 16.66 -7.53
N VAL A 73 -2.68 16.23 -6.56
CA VAL A 73 -2.03 17.12 -5.60
C VAL A 73 -1.00 18.03 -6.30
N LEU A 74 -0.29 17.51 -7.30
CA LEU A 74 0.63 18.30 -8.13
C LEU A 74 -0.11 19.35 -8.95
N GLU A 75 -1.22 18.97 -9.59
CA GLU A 75 -2.11 19.86 -10.34
C GLU A 75 -2.67 20.98 -9.46
N GLU A 76 -3.28 20.64 -8.32
CA GLU A 76 -3.76 21.63 -7.34
C GLU A 76 -2.64 22.57 -6.87
N SER A 77 -1.43 22.03 -6.65
CA SER A 77 -0.27 22.83 -6.24
C SER A 77 0.21 23.77 -7.34
N LEU A 78 0.16 23.36 -8.61
CA LEU A 78 0.52 24.17 -9.76
C LEU A 78 -0.51 25.28 -9.99
N HIS A 79 -1.81 24.97 -9.98
CA HIS A 79 -2.88 25.98 -10.03
C HIS A 79 -2.71 27.02 -8.91
N LYS A 80 -2.45 26.55 -7.68
CA LYS A 80 -2.20 27.44 -6.54
C LYS A 80 -0.95 28.30 -6.74
N TYR A 81 0.12 27.74 -7.27
CA TYR A 81 1.34 28.47 -7.58
C TYR A 81 1.10 29.57 -8.62
N TYR A 82 0.46 29.26 -9.76
CA TYR A 82 0.16 30.25 -10.80
C TYR A 82 -0.82 31.34 -10.33
N SER A 83 -1.84 30.95 -9.55
CA SER A 83 -2.78 31.87 -8.91
C SER A 83 -2.08 32.85 -7.97
N GLN A 84 -1.13 32.38 -7.15
CA GLN A 84 -0.34 33.23 -6.25
C GLN A 84 0.62 34.16 -7.00
N GLN A 85 1.20 33.69 -8.11
CA GLN A 85 2.15 34.46 -8.92
C GLN A 85 1.47 35.43 -9.91
N LYS A 86 0.13 35.41 -10.02
CA LYS A 86 -0.66 36.17 -11.00
C LYS A 86 -0.17 35.99 -12.45
N LYS A 87 0.29 34.78 -12.78
CA LYS A 87 0.72 34.38 -14.12
C LYS A 87 -0.36 33.55 -14.79
N THR A 88 -0.31 33.47 -16.12
CA THR A 88 -1.15 32.56 -16.90
C THR A 88 -0.93 31.12 -16.43
N ASP A 89 -2.02 30.39 -16.28
CA ASP A 89 -2.00 29.02 -15.81
C ASP A 89 -1.55 28.07 -16.94
N GLU A 90 -0.36 27.53 -16.81
CA GLU A 90 0.21 26.56 -17.75
C GLU A 90 0.20 25.12 -17.19
N THR A 91 -0.56 24.89 -16.11
CA THR A 91 -0.62 23.61 -15.40
C THR A 91 -0.92 22.46 -16.36
N ASP A 92 -1.91 22.61 -17.25
CA ASP A 92 -2.28 21.58 -18.21
C ASP A 92 -1.15 21.22 -19.18
N ALA A 93 -0.42 22.23 -19.66
CA ALA A 93 0.70 22.03 -20.58
C ALA A 93 1.86 21.30 -19.89
N ILE A 94 2.16 21.68 -18.65
CA ILE A 94 3.20 21.04 -17.83
C ILE A 94 2.82 19.60 -17.51
N LEU A 95 1.59 19.36 -17.06
CA LEU A 95 1.12 18.01 -16.75
C LEU A 95 1.10 17.12 -17.99
N LYS A 96 0.71 17.66 -19.15
CA LYS A 96 0.78 16.95 -20.43
C LYS A 96 2.22 16.58 -20.79
N PHE A 97 3.15 17.55 -20.74
CA PHE A 97 4.56 17.33 -21.00
C PHE A 97 5.15 16.24 -20.09
N MET A 98 4.90 16.33 -18.78
CA MET A 98 5.42 15.36 -17.81
C MET A 98 4.81 13.96 -17.99
N ARG A 99 3.56 13.85 -18.45
CA ARG A 99 2.94 12.56 -18.80
C ARG A 99 3.58 11.95 -20.04
N GLU A 100 3.81 12.76 -21.07
CA GLU A 100 4.40 12.33 -22.34
C GLU A 100 5.87 11.91 -22.20
N HIS A 101 6.63 12.56 -21.32
CA HIS A 101 8.06 12.28 -21.10
C HIS A 101 8.29 11.31 -19.93
N ARG A 102 7.23 10.71 -19.37
CA ARG A 102 7.36 9.78 -18.26
C ARG A 102 7.95 8.45 -18.75
N GLU A 103 9.16 8.14 -18.30
CA GLU A 103 9.75 6.84 -18.54
C GLU A 103 8.89 5.72 -17.93
N THR A 104 8.49 4.78 -18.76
CA THR A 104 7.80 3.57 -18.31
C THR A 104 8.79 2.41 -18.31
N LYS A 105 9.09 1.88 -17.12
CA LYS A 105 9.91 0.67 -16.97
C LYS A 105 9.00 -0.55 -16.90
N THR A 106 9.02 -1.36 -17.95
CA THR A 106 8.34 -2.66 -17.97
C THR A 106 9.25 -3.70 -17.36
N VAL A 107 8.80 -4.36 -16.29
CA VAL A 107 9.51 -5.47 -15.65
C VAL A 107 8.67 -6.73 -15.84
N THR A 108 9.23 -7.74 -16.49
CA THR A 108 8.59 -9.06 -16.59
C THR A 108 8.62 -9.73 -15.23
N TYR A 109 7.47 -10.23 -14.78
CA TYR A 109 7.35 -10.92 -13.49
C TYR A 109 6.45 -12.15 -13.62
N LEU A 110 6.63 -13.10 -12.70
CA LEU A 110 5.78 -14.28 -12.60
C LEU A 110 4.47 -13.92 -11.90
N LYS A 111 3.34 -14.18 -12.55
CA LYS A 111 2.00 -14.01 -11.97
C LYS A 111 1.40 -15.38 -11.70
N LYS A 112 1.07 -15.66 -10.45
CA LYS A 112 0.29 -16.84 -10.09
C LYS A 112 -1.17 -16.64 -10.47
N THR A 113 -1.70 -17.48 -11.35
CA THR A 113 -3.12 -17.51 -11.71
C THR A 113 -3.79 -18.71 -11.04
N PRO A 114 -5.01 -18.59 -10.51
CA PRO A 114 -5.76 -19.74 -10.03
C PRO A 114 -6.08 -20.67 -11.22
N THR A 115 -5.92 -21.97 -11.02
CA THR A 115 -6.34 -22.98 -11.99
C THR A 115 -7.86 -22.98 -12.11
N GLU A 116 -8.42 -23.19 -13.31
CA GLU A 116 -9.87 -23.22 -13.60
C GLU A 116 -10.67 -24.09 -12.62
N GLU A 117 -10.11 -25.22 -12.18
CA GLU A 117 -10.76 -26.13 -11.24
C GLU A 117 -11.01 -25.50 -9.85
N ALA A 118 -10.13 -24.62 -9.37
CA ALA A 118 -10.32 -23.93 -8.09
C ALA A 118 -11.33 -22.77 -8.19
N SER A 119 -11.53 -22.23 -9.40
CA SER A 119 -12.50 -21.16 -9.63
C SER A 119 -13.93 -21.71 -9.75
N ALA A 120 -14.10 -22.96 -10.20
CA ALA A 120 -15.39 -23.64 -10.26
C ALA A 120 -15.94 -23.98 -8.86
N THR A 121 -15.09 -24.29 -7.88
CA THR A 121 -15.54 -24.63 -6.52
C THR A 121 -15.97 -23.41 -5.70
N ALA A 122 -15.43 -22.22 -5.98
CA ALA A 122 -15.75 -21.00 -5.24
C ALA A 122 -17.17 -20.45 -5.53
N VAL A 123 -17.76 -20.78 -6.68
CA VAL A 123 -19.11 -20.29 -7.07
C VAL A 123 -20.23 -21.11 -6.43
N ILE A 124 -19.94 -22.29 -5.88
CA ILE A 124 -20.96 -23.24 -5.38
C ILE A 124 -21.18 -23.10 -3.86
N ALA A 125 -20.36 -22.33 -3.14
CA ALA A 125 -20.41 -22.22 -1.68
C ALA A 125 -21.29 -21.06 -1.13
N GLU A 126 -22.01 -20.32 -1.98
CA GLU A 126 -23.07 -19.40 -1.56
C GLU A 126 -24.45 -19.99 -1.93
N LYS A 127 -25.03 -20.77 -1.01
CA LYS A 127 -26.47 -21.01 -0.94
C LYS A 127 -26.92 -21.38 0.46
#